data_AF-C4K028-F1
#
_entry.id   AF-C4K028-F1
#
_cell.length_a   1.000
_cell.length_b   1.000
_cell.length_c   1.000
_cell.angle_alpha   90.00
_cell.angle_beta   90.00
_cell.angle_gamma   90.00
#
_symmetry.space_group_name_H-M   'P 1'
#
loop_
_entity.id
_entity.type
_entity.pdbx_description
1 polymer ?
#
loop_
_entity_poly.entity_id
_entity_poly.type
_entity_poly.pdbx_seq_one_letter_code
_entity_poly.pdbx_strand_id
1 'polypeptide(L)'
;MPLETFLPPPHLATIHILLSKDWNGVNNGVFFIRVHQWSVNLLIAAAAYPHLKPDVELFWYDQSAMSSLFKENKQFTQSVVYCPLRWFNAYMRAPNGVDPNPDSPAHLQVQPGDLLVHFPGTPAAKLNDTMEPYLTIAEAHRTEWEVPVEKTGYIEETQLFWKNTTR
;
A
#
# COMPACT_ATOMS: atom_id res chain seq x y z
N MET A 1 8.73 -5.45 -13.39
CA MET A 1 8.14 -6.59 -12.67
C MET A 1 6.65 -6.66 -12.98
N PRO A 2 6.05 -7.85 -13.19
CA PRO A 2 4.60 -7.99 -13.36
C PRO A 2 3.87 -7.69 -12.04
N LEU A 3 2.76 -6.95 -12.07
CA LEU A 3 1.98 -6.67 -10.86
C LEU A 3 1.22 -7.92 -10.36
N GLU A 4 1.04 -8.90 -11.24
CA GLU A 4 0.46 -10.20 -10.96
C GLU A 4 1.23 -10.98 -9.89
N THR A 5 2.50 -10.64 -9.67
CA THR A 5 3.32 -11.21 -8.58
C THR A 5 2.66 -11.04 -7.21
N PHE A 6 1.91 -9.96 -6.99
CA PHE A 6 1.24 -9.71 -5.72
C PHE A 6 -0.16 -10.32 -5.62
N LEU A 7 -0.74 -10.81 -6.72
CA LEU A 7 -2.14 -11.22 -6.73
C LEU A 7 -2.35 -12.56 -6.00
N PRO A 8 -3.53 -12.75 -5.36
CA PRO A 8 -3.85 -14.01 -4.73
C PRO A 8 -3.95 -15.14 -5.77
N PRO A 9 -3.60 -16.38 -5.40
CA PRO A 9 -3.79 -17.53 -6.28
C PRO A 9 -5.29 -17.77 -6.59
N PRO A 10 -5.63 -18.42 -7.72
CA PRO A 10 -7.02 -18.52 -8.19
C PRO A 10 -8.02 -19.13 -7.20
N HIS A 11 -7.57 -20.02 -6.30
CA HIS A 11 -8.43 -20.67 -5.31
C HIS A 11 -8.88 -19.71 -4.18
N LEU A 12 -8.21 -18.57 -3.98
CA LEU A 12 -8.60 -17.53 -3.02
C LEU A 12 -9.47 -16.45 -3.70
N ALA A 13 -10.50 -16.88 -4.43
CA ALA A 13 -11.35 -16.00 -5.23
C ALA A 13 -12.20 -15.00 -4.41
N THR A 14 -12.38 -15.26 -3.10
CA THR A 14 -13.12 -14.39 -2.17
C THR A 14 -12.33 -13.15 -1.74
N ILE A 15 -11.02 -13.11 -2.02
CA ILE A 15 -10.20 -11.91 -1.81
C ILE A 15 -10.51 -10.92 -2.92
N HIS A 16 -10.91 -9.73 -2.51
CA HIS A 16 -11.31 -8.65 -3.41
C HIS A 16 -10.46 -7.40 -3.26
N ILE A 17 -9.76 -7.21 -2.13
CA ILE A 17 -8.86 -6.08 -1.95
C ILE A 17 -7.58 -6.50 -1.22
N LEU A 18 -6.45 -5.99 -1.71
CA LEU A 18 -5.14 -6.09 -1.06
C LEU A 18 -4.74 -4.70 -0.58
N LEU A 19 -4.63 -4.52 0.73
CA LEU A 19 -4.24 -3.27 1.37
C LEU A 19 -2.91 -3.46 2.07
N SER A 20 -2.25 -2.38 2.46
CA SER A 20 -1.16 -2.44 3.44
C SER A 20 -1.61 -1.91 4.80
N LYS A 21 -0.78 -2.15 5.82
CA LYS A 21 -0.90 -1.53 7.13
C LYS A 21 0.40 -0.90 7.58
N ASP A 22 0.28 0.13 8.40
CA ASP A 22 1.35 0.76 9.15
C ASP A 22 0.92 0.98 10.62
N TRP A 23 1.66 1.80 11.35
CA TRP A 23 1.37 2.15 12.74
C TRP A 23 0.09 2.98 12.92
N ASN A 24 -0.44 3.59 11.85
CA ASN A 24 -1.70 4.32 11.82
C ASN A 24 -2.90 3.46 11.39
N GLY A 25 -2.68 2.19 11.00
CA GLY A 25 -3.72 1.25 10.64
C GLY A 25 -3.73 0.94 9.15
N VAL A 26 -4.91 1.00 8.52
CA VAL A 26 -5.07 0.75 7.07
C VAL A 26 -4.31 1.81 6.30
N ASN A 27 -3.55 1.41 5.28
CA ASN A 27 -2.97 2.32 4.30
C ASN A 27 -3.60 2.04 2.94
N ASN A 28 -4.26 3.05 2.36
CA ASN A 28 -4.94 2.97 1.08
C ASN A 28 -4.31 3.86 0.00
N GLY A 29 -3.02 4.22 0.12
CA GLY A 29 -2.33 5.02 -0.88
C GLY A 29 -2.27 4.33 -2.24
N VAL A 30 -1.74 3.11 -2.25
CA VAL A 30 -1.80 2.18 -3.39
C VAL A 30 -2.39 0.86 -2.91
N PHE A 31 -3.29 0.27 -3.70
CA PHE A 31 -3.89 -1.02 -3.37
C PHE A 31 -4.39 -1.73 -4.62
N PHE A 32 -4.57 -3.03 -4.50
CA PHE A 32 -5.19 -3.83 -5.56
C PHE A 32 -6.65 -4.06 -5.20
N ILE A 33 -7.54 -3.84 -6.16
CA ILE A 33 -8.97 -4.12 -6.00
C ILE A 33 -9.48 -4.90 -7.22
N ARG A 34 -10.20 -6.00 -6.96
CA ARG A 34 -10.78 -6.83 -8.01
C ARG A 34 -11.97 -6.09 -8.63
N VAL A 35 -12.13 -6.15 -9.94
CA VAL A 35 -13.37 -5.72 -10.59
C VAL A 35 -14.48 -6.72 -10.25
N HIS A 36 -15.34 -6.35 -9.29
CA HIS A 36 -16.39 -7.22 -8.75
C HIS A 36 -17.48 -6.36 -8.08
N GLN A 37 -18.71 -6.89 -7.96
CA GLN A 37 -19.81 -6.18 -7.31
C GLN A 37 -19.47 -5.79 -5.86
N TRP A 38 -18.72 -6.64 -5.15
CA TRP A 38 -18.24 -6.35 -3.80
C TRP A 38 -17.44 -5.03 -3.75
N SER A 39 -16.58 -4.81 -4.74
CA SER A 39 -15.71 -3.62 -4.81
C SER A 39 -16.51 -2.36 -5.09
N VAL A 40 -17.51 -2.45 -5.97
CA VAL A 40 -18.45 -1.35 -6.23
C VAL A 40 -19.19 -0.97 -4.95
N ASN A 41 -19.70 -1.97 -4.22
CA ASN A 41 -20.41 -1.73 -2.96
C ASN A 41 -19.50 -1.09 -1.89
N LEU A 42 -18.24 -1.52 -1.79
CA LEU A 42 -17.27 -0.93 -0.86
C LEU A 42 -17.00 0.53 -1.20
N LEU A 43 -16.73 0.86 -2.46
CA LEU A 43 -16.40 2.22 -2.88
C LEU A 43 -17.59 3.18 -2.69
N ILE A 44 -18.81 2.73 -3.02
CA ILE A 44 -20.03 3.50 -2.75
C ILE A 44 -20.20 3.73 -1.25
N ALA A 45 -20.04 2.68 -0.43
CA ALA A 45 -20.17 2.80 1.01
C ALA A 45 -19.12 3.74 1.61
N ALA A 46 -17.87 3.69 1.14
CA ALA A 46 -16.79 4.55 1.61
C ALA A 46 -17.06 6.03 1.28
N ALA A 47 -17.46 6.31 0.04
CA ALA A 47 -17.81 7.67 -0.39
C ALA A 47 -19.05 8.22 0.34
N ALA A 48 -20.04 7.36 0.65
CA ALA A 48 -21.24 7.74 1.39
C ALA A 48 -21.01 7.86 2.91
N TYR A 49 -19.94 7.26 3.44
CA TYR A 49 -19.68 7.19 4.88
C TYR A 49 -19.74 8.55 5.60
N PRO A 50 -19.02 9.62 5.17
CA PRO A 50 -19.07 10.91 5.85
C PRO A 50 -20.47 11.55 5.86
N HIS A 51 -21.32 11.23 4.87
CA HIS A 51 -22.69 11.73 4.83
C HIS A 51 -23.64 10.96 5.74
N LEU A 52 -23.45 9.64 5.85
CA LEU A 52 -24.26 8.77 6.69
C LEU A 52 -23.83 8.79 8.17
N LYS A 53 -22.58 9.18 8.43
CA LYS A 53 -21.95 9.23 9.75
C LYS A 53 -21.25 10.58 9.97
N PRO A 54 -21.97 11.71 9.91
CA PRO A 54 -21.36 13.04 10.01
C PRO A 54 -20.68 13.31 11.35
N ASP A 55 -21.09 12.59 12.40
CA ASP A 55 -20.54 12.73 13.75
C ASP A 55 -19.25 11.93 13.98
N VAL A 56 -18.81 11.12 13.01
CA VAL A 56 -17.57 10.34 13.09
C VAL A 56 -16.43 11.17 12.52
N GLU A 57 -15.42 11.46 13.34
CA GLU A 57 -14.23 12.16 12.90
C GLU A 57 -13.39 11.28 11.95
N LEU A 58 -13.08 11.81 10.76
CA LEU A 58 -12.27 11.14 9.75
C LEU A 58 -10.97 11.93 9.54
N PHE A 59 -9.90 11.50 10.20
CA PHE A 59 -8.58 12.16 10.09
C PHE A 59 -8.01 12.08 8.67
N TRP A 60 -8.19 10.93 7.99
CA TRP A 60 -7.93 10.77 6.56
C TRP A 60 -9.19 10.26 5.89
N TYR A 61 -9.99 11.16 5.29
CA TYR A 61 -11.35 10.89 4.80
C TYR A 61 -11.59 9.47 4.26
N ASP A 62 -10.94 9.10 3.14
CA ASP A 62 -11.18 7.80 2.50
C ASP A 62 -10.61 6.64 3.31
N GLN A 63 -9.41 6.79 3.87
CA GLN A 63 -8.72 5.75 4.64
C GLN A 63 -9.45 5.42 5.94
N SER A 64 -9.85 6.45 6.68
CA SER A 64 -10.63 6.36 7.91
C SER A 64 -12.01 5.77 7.62
N ALA A 65 -12.70 6.22 6.56
CA ALA A 65 -13.99 5.66 6.17
C ALA A 65 -13.90 4.16 5.83
N MET A 66 -12.95 3.76 4.98
CA MET A 66 -12.72 2.34 4.66
C MET A 66 -12.37 1.52 5.91
N SER A 67 -11.48 2.04 6.76
CA SER A 67 -11.12 1.39 8.03
C SER A 67 -12.35 1.18 8.93
N SER A 68 -13.23 2.16 9.05
CA SER A 68 -14.47 2.03 9.82
C SER A 68 -15.42 1.01 9.20
N LEU A 69 -15.61 1.04 7.88
CA LEU A 69 -16.42 0.04 7.18
C LEU A 69 -15.92 -1.39 7.41
N PHE A 70 -14.61 -1.61 7.37
CA PHE A 70 -14.01 -2.92 7.66
C PHE A 70 -14.12 -3.33 9.13
N LYS A 71 -14.26 -2.40 10.07
CA LYS A 71 -14.51 -2.72 11.48
C LYS A 71 -15.98 -3.05 11.73
N GLU A 72 -16.89 -2.35 11.07
CA GLU A 72 -18.33 -2.41 11.32
C GLU A 72 -19.02 -3.53 10.51
N ASN A 73 -18.50 -3.89 9.34
CA ASN A 73 -19.21 -4.72 8.36
C ASN A 73 -18.42 -5.97 7.96
N LYS A 74 -18.77 -7.12 8.56
CA LYS A 74 -18.14 -8.42 8.25
C LYS A 74 -18.15 -8.78 6.76
N GLN A 75 -19.19 -8.33 6.02
CA GLN A 75 -19.29 -8.55 4.58
C GLN A 75 -18.11 -7.95 3.80
N PHE A 76 -17.55 -6.84 4.27
CA PHE A 76 -16.37 -6.24 3.70
C PHE A 76 -15.12 -6.89 4.28
N THR A 77 -15.00 -7.00 5.61
CA THR A 77 -13.77 -7.48 6.28
C THR A 77 -13.29 -8.84 5.77
N GLN A 78 -14.20 -9.77 5.48
CA GLN A 78 -13.86 -11.14 5.05
C GLN A 78 -13.13 -11.22 3.70
N SER A 79 -13.15 -10.16 2.90
CA SER A 79 -12.56 -10.10 1.55
C SER A 79 -11.30 -9.23 1.49
N VAL A 80 -10.83 -8.76 2.64
CA VAL A 80 -9.65 -7.90 2.79
C VAL A 80 -8.44 -8.74 3.20
N VAL A 81 -7.32 -8.55 2.50
CA VAL A 81 -6.01 -9.06 2.93
C VAL A 81 -5.05 -7.90 3.10
N TYR A 82 -4.26 -7.94 4.18
CA TYR A 82 -3.24 -6.96 4.47
C TYR A 82 -1.86 -7.51 4.12
N CYS A 83 -1.22 -6.91 3.12
CA CYS A 83 0.10 -7.23 2.62
C CYS A 83 1.18 -6.38 3.30
N PRO A 84 2.46 -6.82 3.26
CA PRO A 84 3.58 -5.99 3.68
C PRO A 84 3.57 -4.62 2.97
N LEU A 85 3.74 -3.55 3.74
CA LEU A 85 3.67 -2.19 3.23
C LEU A 85 4.69 -1.91 2.12
N ARG A 86 5.91 -2.45 2.22
CA ARG A 86 6.96 -2.26 1.22
C ARG A 86 6.68 -2.88 -0.15
N TRP A 87 5.68 -3.75 -0.28
CA TRP A 87 5.34 -4.32 -1.59
C TRP A 87 4.85 -3.26 -2.56
N PHE A 88 4.09 -2.27 -2.10
CA PHE A 88 3.51 -1.24 -2.96
C PHE A 88 3.17 0.07 -2.23
N ASN A 89 3.70 0.32 -1.04
CA ASN A 89 3.50 1.56 -0.26
C ASN A 89 4.74 1.94 0.56
N ALA A 90 5.94 1.52 0.15
CA ALA A 90 7.17 1.77 0.90
C ALA A 90 7.36 3.26 1.20
N TYR A 91 7.63 3.61 2.46
CA TYR A 91 7.77 5.01 2.84
C TYR A 91 9.05 5.63 2.34
N MET A 92 9.01 6.94 2.10
CA MET A 92 10.18 7.70 1.75
C MET A 92 11.29 7.58 2.81
N ARG A 93 12.53 7.54 2.33
CA ARG A 93 13.75 7.71 3.12
C ARG A 93 13.93 9.18 3.52
N ALA A 94 15.11 9.55 4.02
CA ALA A 94 15.43 10.95 4.30
C ALA A 94 15.26 11.82 3.04
N PRO A 95 15.23 13.16 3.15
CA PRO A 95 15.04 14.04 2.00
C PRO A 95 16.01 13.81 0.83
N ASN A 96 17.21 13.27 1.07
CA ASN A 96 18.16 12.93 0.01
C ASN A 96 17.86 11.60 -0.74
N GLY A 97 16.82 10.87 -0.34
CA GLY A 97 16.41 9.60 -0.93
C GLY A 97 17.28 8.39 -0.57
N VAL A 98 18.38 8.58 0.16
CA VAL A 98 19.38 7.54 0.42
C VAL A 98 19.54 7.23 1.90
N ASP A 99 19.53 8.23 2.78
CA ASP A 99 19.74 7.97 4.21
C ASP A 99 18.44 7.49 4.87
N PRO A 100 18.50 6.66 5.92
CA PRO A 100 17.30 6.32 6.69
C PRO A 100 16.60 7.56 7.22
N ASN A 101 15.28 7.63 7.03
CA ASN A 101 14.45 8.66 7.65
C ASN A 101 14.32 8.35 9.15
N PRO A 102 14.73 9.24 10.08
CA PRO A 102 14.56 8.98 11.52
C PRO A 102 13.09 8.96 11.97
N ASP A 103 12.18 9.55 11.18
CA ASP A 103 10.78 9.71 11.55
C ASP A 103 9.91 8.49 11.22
N SER A 104 10.48 7.45 10.58
CA SER A 104 9.76 6.20 10.28
C SER A 104 10.62 4.96 10.49
N PRO A 105 10.03 3.80 10.83
CA PRO A 105 10.78 2.56 10.97
C PRO A 105 11.47 2.15 9.66
N ALA A 106 12.76 1.81 9.71
CA ALA A 106 13.56 1.46 8.53
C ALA A 106 13.00 0.29 7.70
N HIS A 107 12.29 -0.65 8.34
CA HIS A 107 11.67 -1.79 7.65
C HIS A 107 10.42 -1.43 6.86
N LEU A 108 9.91 -0.21 6.99
CA LEU A 108 8.77 0.33 6.22
C LEU A 108 9.23 1.30 5.13
N GLN A 109 10.48 1.74 5.15
CA GLN A 109 11.05 2.64 4.16
C GLN A 109 11.44 1.88 2.88
N VAL A 110 11.47 2.61 1.75
CA VAL A 110 11.94 2.08 0.47
C VAL A 110 13.37 1.56 0.57
N GLN A 111 13.62 0.40 -0.02
CA GLN A 111 14.94 -0.20 -0.18
C GLN A 111 15.24 -0.46 -1.66
N PRO A 112 16.52 -0.67 -2.01
CA PRO A 112 16.92 -1.29 -3.26
C PRO A 112 15.99 -2.41 -3.75
N GLY A 113 15.50 -2.30 -4.99
CA GLY A 113 14.61 -3.28 -5.60
C GLY A 113 13.12 -3.18 -5.23
N ASP A 114 12.74 -2.26 -4.32
CA ASP A 114 11.33 -2.00 -4.05
C ASP A 114 10.64 -1.37 -5.28
N LEU A 115 9.35 -1.65 -5.45
CA LEU A 115 8.58 -1.24 -6.62
C LEU A 115 8.34 0.28 -6.70
N LEU A 116 8.05 0.93 -5.58
CA LEU A 116 7.63 2.33 -5.54
C LEU A 116 7.91 2.99 -4.19
N VAL A 117 7.89 4.33 -4.19
CA VAL A 117 8.00 5.16 -2.98
C VAL A 117 6.69 5.92 -2.76
N HIS A 118 6.19 5.85 -1.54
CA HIS A 118 5.04 6.60 -1.04
C HIS A 118 5.54 7.80 -0.23
N PHE A 119 5.07 9.00 -0.62
CA PHE A 119 5.35 10.28 0.04
C PHE A 119 4.12 10.79 0.82
N PRO A 120 3.68 10.09 1.89
CA PRO A 120 2.47 10.46 2.61
C PRO A 120 2.63 11.82 3.29
N GLY A 121 1.59 12.65 3.20
CA GLY A 121 1.57 13.94 3.89
C GLY A 121 2.44 15.04 3.28
N THR A 122 3.13 14.79 2.16
CA THR A 122 3.86 15.83 1.42
C THR A 122 2.87 16.87 0.87
N PRO A 123 2.95 18.15 1.30
CA PRO A 123 2.07 19.18 0.78
C PRO A 123 2.33 19.42 -0.71
N ALA A 124 1.30 19.79 -1.47
CA ALA A 124 1.42 20.07 -2.90
C ALA A 124 2.54 21.10 -3.22
N ALA A 125 2.69 22.13 -2.39
CA ALA A 125 3.72 23.15 -2.55
C ALA A 125 5.16 22.65 -2.33
N LYS A 126 5.33 21.45 -1.75
CA LYS A 126 6.61 20.80 -1.44
C LYS A 126 6.84 19.52 -2.21
N LEU A 127 5.94 19.17 -3.13
CA LEU A 127 6.00 17.93 -3.87
C LEU A 127 7.30 17.82 -4.69
N ASN A 128 7.66 18.88 -5.42
CA ASN A 128 8.88 18.91 -6.22
C ASN A 128 10.12 18.75 -5.33
N ASP A 129 10.26 19.57 -4.29
CA ASP A 129 11.37 19.52 -3.33
C ASP A 129 11.54 18.11 -2.72
N THR A 130 10.43 17.41 -2.48
CA THR A 130 10.46 16.07 -1.88
C THR A 130 10.80 14.98 -2.90
N MET A 131 10.27 15.07 -4.13
CA MET A 131 10.43 14.04 -5.14
C MET A 131 11.74 14.15 -5.92
N GLU A 132 12.28 15.35 -6.13
CA GLU A 132 13.45 15.59 -6.99
C GLU A 132 14.66 14.72 -6.65
N PRO A 133 15.05 14.51 -5.37
CA PRO A 133 16.15 13.61 -5.02
C PRO A 133 15.89 12.14 -5.39
N TYR A 134 14.64 11.68 -5.26
CA TYR A 134 14.23 10.31 -5.61
C TYR A 134 14.19 10.12 -7.12
N LEU A 135 13.70 11.12 -7.85
CA LEU A 135 13.74 11.12 -9.32
C LEU A 135 15.18 11.09 -9.83
N THR A 136 16.07 11.88 -9.23
CA THR A 136 17.51 11.85 -9.56
C THR A 136 18.12 10.46 -9.35
N ILE A 137 17.72 9.73 -8.30
CA ILE A 137 18.16 8.35 -8.07
C ILE A 137 17.62 7.41 -9.16
N ALA A 138 16.33 7.51 -9.48
CA ALA A 138 15.69 6.68 -10.49
C ALA A 138 16.28 6.92 -11.89
N GLU A 139 16.46 8.17 -12.29
CA GLU A 139 17.03 8.57 -13.59
C GLU A 139 18.51 8.23 -13.74
N ALA A 140 19.22 8.06 -12.63
CA ALA A 140 20.62 7.64 -12.65
C ALA A 140 20.80 6.15 -12.99
N HIS A 141 19.73 5.34 -13.04
CA HIS A 141 19.75 3.91 -13.38
C HIS A 141 20.85 3.13 -12.64
N ARG A 142 21.01 3.41 -11.33
CA ARG A 142 22.06 2.80 -10.52
C ARG A 142 21.70 1.33 -10.27
N THR A 143 22.64 0.43 -10.55
CA THR A 143 22.46 -1.02 -10.34
C THR A 143 22.16 -1.40 -8.90
N GLU A 144 22.53 -0.54 -7.95
CA GLU A 144 22.22 -0.70 -6.52
C GLU A 144 20.73 -0.55 -6.22
N TRP A 145 19.96 0.18 -7.05
CA TRP A 145 18.52 0.37 -6.90
C TRP A 145 17.72 -0.44 -7.93
N GLU A 146 18.25 -0.61 -9.13
CA GLU A 146 17.66 -1.42 -10.21
C GLU A 146 18.02 -2.90 -10.08
N VAL A 147 17.44 -3.53 -9.05
CA VAL A 147 17.67 -4.94 -8.75
C VAL A 147 16.80 -5.81 -9.68
N PRO A 148 17.37 -6.85 -10.33
CA PRO A 148 16.58 -7.83 -11.07
C PRO A 148 15.49 -8.47 -10.21
N VAL A 149 14.30 -8.74 -10.78
CA VAL A 149 13.13 -9.26 -10.06
C VAL A 149 13.43 -10.53 -9.26
N GLU A 150 14.31 -11.38 -9.76
CA GLU A 150 14.74 -12.63 -9.11
C GLU A 150 15.52 -12.38 -7.81
N LYS A 151 16.04 -11.16 -7.62
CA LYS A 151 16.86 -10.75 -6.48
C LYS A 151 16.15 -9.77 -5.54
N THR A 152 14.94 -9.31 -5.84
CA THR A 152 14.20 -8.39 -4.96
C THR A 152 13.54 -9.08 -3.78
N GLY A 153 13.40 -10.42 -3.81
CA GLY A 153 12.68 -11.20 -2.81
C GLY A 153 11.16 -11.29 -3.03
N TYR A 154 10.57 -10.43 -3.87
CA TYR A 154 9.11 -10.39 -4.05
C TYR A 154 8.50 -11.73 -4.48
N ILE A 155 9.15 -12.48 -5.37
CA ILE A 155 8.65 -13.79 -5.83
C ILE A 155 8.52 -14.76 -4.66
N GLU A 156 9.59 -14.91 -3.86
CA GLU A 156 9.61 -15.86 -2.75
C GLU A 156 8.69 -15.41 -1.61
N GLU A 157 8.71 -14.12 -1.27
CA GLU A 157 7.89 -13.55 -0.21
C GLU A 157 6.39 -13.68 -0.51
N THR A 158 5.96 -13.35 -1.73
CA THR A 158 4.54 -13.44 -2.12
C THR A 158 4.06 -14.88 -2.16
N GLN A 159 4.87 -15.80 -2.68
CA GLN A 159 4.55 -17.24 -2.66
C GLN A 159 4.39 -17.76 -1.23
N LEU A 160 5.32 -17.42 -0.33
CA LEU A 160 5.25 -17.82 1.07
C LEU A 160 4.05 -17.19 1.79
N PHE A 161 3.80 -15.90 1.55
CA PHE A 161 2.65 -15.18 2.11
C PHE A 161 1.33 -15.84 1.72
N TRP A 162 1.12 -16.11 0.43
CA TRP A 162 -0.11 -16.73 -0.06
C TRP A 162 -0.28 -18.16 0.45
N LYS A 163 0.80 -18.94 0.53
CA LYS A 163 0.77 -20.28 1.14
C LYS A 163 0.32 -20.24 2.60
N ASN A 164 0.70 -19.21 3.35
CA ASN A 164 0.35 -19.05 4.76
C ASN A 164 -1.03 -18.41 4.98
N THR A 165 -1.60 -17.75 3.97
CA THR A 165 -2.96 -17.18 4.02
C THR A 165 -4.04 -18.27 3.90
N THR A 166 -3.68 -19.48 3.45
CA THR A 166 -4.56 -20.65 3.24
C THR A 166 -5.06 -21.37 4.51
N ARG A 167 -5.16 -20.72 5.67
CA ARG A 167 -5.63 -21.33 6.92
C ARG A 167 -7.03 -20.88 7.32
#